data_AF-W1NAG8-F1
#
_entry.id   AF-W1NAG8-F1
#
_cell.length_a   1.000
_cell.length_b   1.000
_cell.length_c   1.000
_cell.angle_alpha   90.00
_cell.angle_beta   90.00
_cell.angle_gamma   90.00
#
_symmetry.space_group_name_H-M   'P 1'
#
loop_
_entity.id
_entity.type
_entity.pdbx_description
1 polymer ?
#
loop_
_entity_poly.entity_id
_entity_poly.type
_entity_poly.pdbx_seq_one_letter_code
_entity_poly.pdbx_strand_id
1 'polypeptide(L)'
;MSEIQVFDTVNADARERTLHLLPVLQADPFDKLTAEDITLSVTTSWMKEPVSPDGGWVIRQPYPNGLYYVGGSSECQLGELITLPPDLTAGEVVFHWSVAVENLPPGRFQIEHRIELTFEEGEGRTYSMDVANWWAQSEFAGEGHPTPEIGRNRFSRLKHQGISPTRRAHVHESIREGCRFLDIQESLTLPAITLNDCWTIHTYGGESAHSCLEALR
;
A
#
# COMPACT_ATOMS: atom_id res chain seq x y z
N MET A 1 14.33 -36.43 20.98
CA MET A 1 14.43 -35.19 20.19
C MET A 1 14.31 -35.59 18.74
N SER A 2 13.10 -35.51 18.20
CA SER A 2 12.82 -35.78 16.80
C SER A 2 12.69 -34.44 16.08
N GLU A 3 13.56 -34.23 15.09
CA GLU A 3 13.49 -33.11 14.16
C GLU A 3 12.14 -33.13 13.46
N ILE A 4 11.35 -32.07 13.66
CA ILE A 4 10.14 -31.82 12.90
C ILE A 4 10.60 -31.23 11.57
N GLN A 5 10.64 -32.05 10.53
CA GLN A 5 10.75 -31.59 9.15
C GLN A 5 9.45 -30.88 8.79
N VAL A 6 9.50 -29.54 8.72
CA VAL A 6 8.40 -28.70 8.23
C VAL A 6 8.46 -28.70 6.71
N PHE A 7 7.75 -29.62 6.07
CA PHE A 7 7.41 -29.56 4.65
C PHE A 7 5.98 -30.06 4.45
N ASP A 8 5.03 -29.22 4.83
CA ASP A 8 3.68 -29.21 4.25
C ASP A 8 3.31 -27.74 4.08
N THR A 9 3.87 -27.10 3.04
CA THR A 9 3.41 -25.81 2.53
C THR A 9 2.05 -26.04 1.86
N VAL A 10 1.01 -26.18 2.67
CA VAL A 10 -0.35 -25.97 2.19
C VAL A 10 -0.40 -24.49 1.81
N ASN A 11 -0.49 -24.19 0.51
CA ASN A 11 -0.77 -22.84 0.02
C ASN A 11 -2.11 -22.41 0.64
N ALA A 12 -2.01 -21.66 1.73
CA ALA A 12 -3.16 -21.12 2.40
C ALA A 12 -3.66 -19.96 1.55
N ASP A 13 -4.88 -20.11 1.06
CA ASP A 13 -5.59 -19.06 0.35
C ASP A 13 -6.65 -18.44 1.28
N ALA A 14 -7.05 -17.21 0.96
CA ALA A 14 -8.13 -16.55 1.68
C ALA A 14 -9.48 -17.19 1.32
N ARG A 15 -10.39 -17.34 2.30
CA ARG A 15 -11.77 -17.80 2.05
C ARG A 15 -12.50 -16.88 1.07
N GLU A 16 -12.32 -15.58 1.24
CA GLU A 16 -12.97 -14.53 0.47
C GLU A 16 -11.96 -13.77 -0.38
N ARG A 17 -12.45 -13.10 -1.43
CA ARG A 17 -11.61 -12.20 -2.23
C ARG A 17 -11.14 -11.06 -1.32
N THR A 18 -9.84 -10.93 -1.15
CA THR A 18 -9.24 -10.05 -0.14
C THR A 18 -8.24 -9.11 -0.80
N LEU A 19 -8.30 -7.82 -0.48
CA LEU A 19 -7.30 -6.85 -0.87
C LEU A 19 -6.43 -6.49 0.34
N HIS A 20 -5.13 -6.74 0.22
CA HIS A 20 -4.10 -6.08 1.00
C HIS A 20 -3.90 -4.66 0.48
N LEU A 21 -4.60 -3.74 1.15
CA LEU A 21 -4.59 -2.31 0.92
C LEU A 21 -3.34 -1.72 1.56
N LEU A 22 -2.48 -1.09 0.76
CA LEU A 22 -1.21 -0.53 1.23
C LEU A 22 -1.14 0.97 0.93
N PRO A 23 -1.62 1.84 1.83
CA PRO A 23 -1.46 3.28 1.71
C PRO A 23 0.01 3.65 1.88
N VAL A 24 0.55 4.39 0.90
CA VAL A 24 1.94 4.81 0.87
C VAL A 24 2.03 6.30 0.57
N LEU A 25 2.75 7.05 1.41
CA LEU A 25 3.05 8.46 1.22
C LEU A 25 4.55 8.67 1.12
N GLN A 26 5.03 9.34 0.08
CA GLN A 26 6.46 9.68 -0.02
C GLN A 26 6.84 10.77 0.98
N ALA A 27 8.03 10.65 1.56
CA ALA A 27 8.53 11.61 2.52
C ALA A 27 9.14 12.86 1.86
N ASP A 28 9.44 12.88 0.57
CA ASP A 28 9.89 14.08 -0.19
C ASP A 28 8.67 14.72 -0.86
N PRO A 29 8.37 16.03 -0.70
CA PRO A 29 9.20 17.14 -0.17
C PRO A 29 9.08 17.41 1.33
N PHE A 30 8.67 16.42 2.10
CA PHE A 30 8.38 16.53 3.53
C PHE A 30 9.56 16.12 4.44
N ASP A 31 10.77 16.58 4.12
CA ASP A 31 11.93 16.42 4.98
C ASP A 31 11.59 16.95 6.40
N LYS A 32 11.83 16.12 7.43
CA LYS A 32 11.58 16.39 8.87
C LYS A 32 10.13 16.25 9.36
N LEU A 33 9.24 15.61 8.61
CA LEU A 33 7.98 15.15 9.19
C LEU A 33 8.21 14.07 10.25
N THR A 34 7.32 14.03 11.22
CA THR A 34 7.14 12.87 12.10
C THR A 34 5.83 12.17 11.71
N ALA A 35 5.70 10.89 12.04
CA ALA A 35 4.49 10.13 11.67
C ALA A 35 3.23 10.70 12.36
N GLU A 36 3.41 11.34 13.51
CA GLU A 36 2.40 12.00 14.31
C GLU A 36 1.79 13.24 13.62
N ASP A 37 2.51 13.84 12.67
CA ASP A 37 2.04 15.01 11.90
C ASP A 37 1.11 14.64 10.74
N ILE A 38 0.89 13.34 10.53
CA ILE A 38 0.25 12.78 9.34
C ILE A 38 -1.02 12.04 9.74
N THR A 39 -2.12 12.38 9.08
CA THR A 39 -3.38 11.63 9.19
C THR A 39 -3.76 11.04 7.85
N LEU A 40 -4.40 9.88 7.88
CA LEU A 40 -4.88 9.16 6.71
C LEU A 40 -6.37 8.86 6.84
N SER A 41 -7.11 9.10 5.76
CA SER A 41 -8.42 8.51 5.52
C SER A 41 -8.39 7.79 4.18
N VAL A 42 -9.07 6.66 4.07
CA VAL A 42 -9.11 5.86 2.83
C VAL A 42 -10.55 5.60 2.43
N THR A 43 -10.87 5.89 1.18
CA THR A 43 -12.18 5.61 0.59
C THR A 43 -12.03 4.67 -0.59
N THR A 44 -13.03 3.81 -0.81
CA THR A 44 -13.10 2.96 -1.99
C THR A 44 -14.41 3.18 -2.73
N SER A 45 -14.45 2.92 -4.02
CA SER A 45 -15.66 3.12 -4.82
C SER A 45 -16.76 2.07 -4.55
N TRP A 46 -16.43 0.98 -3.86
CA TRP A 46 -17.34 -0.14 -3.60
C TRP A 46 -17.83 -0.25 -2.15
N MET A 47 -17.25 0.50 -1.22
CA MET A 47 -17.73 0.60 0.16
C MET A 47 -18.50 1.91 0.37
N LYS A 48 -19.54 1.88 1.22
CA LYS A 48 -20.31 3.08 1.55
C LYS A 48 -19.59 3.99 2.54
N GLU A 49 -18.85 3.37 3.46
CA GLU A 49 -18.11 4.05 4.51
C GLU A 49 -16.60 3.99 4.18
N PRO A 50 -15.81 4.98 4.66
CA PRO A 50 -14.35 4.91 4.58
C PRO A 50 -13.80 3.65 5.24
N VAL A 51 -12.68 3.15 4.71
CA VAL A 51 -11.94 2.04 5.33
C VAL A 51 -11.37 2.52 6.66
N SER A 52 -11.76 1.86 7.73
CA SER A 52 -11.37 2.18 9.10
C SER A 52 -10.91 0.90 9.80
N PRO A 53 -9.59 0.66 9.90
CA PRO A 53 -9.07 -0.46 10.67
C PRO A 53 -9.46 -0.36 12.14
N ASP A 54 -9.47 -1.48 12.85
CA ASP A 54 -9.70 -1.51 14.29
C ASP A 54 -8.61 -0.71 15.03
N GLY A 55 -9.03 0.33 15.74
CA GLY A 55 -8.13 1.31 16.38
C GLY A 55 -7.65 2.45 15.47
N GLY A 56 -8.08 2.46 14.21
CA GLY A 56 -7.74 3.49 13.22
C GLY A 56 -6.42 3.23 12.48
N TRP A 57 -6.12 4.12 11.54
CA TRP A 57 -4.87 4.08 10.77
C TRP A 57 -3.68 4.49 11.64
N VAL A 58 -2.66 3.63 11.69
CA VAL A 58 -1.38 3.90 12.33
C VAL A 58 -0.35 4.24 11.25
N ILE A 59 0.17 5.47 11.29
CA ILE A 59 1.20 5.92 10.35
C ILE A 59 2.58 5.56 10.89
N ARG A 60 3.44 5.02 10.03
CA ARG A 60 4.82 4.68 10.40
C ARG A 60 5.77 4.82 9.22
N GLN A 61 7.06 4.94 9.51
CA GLN A 61 8.13 4.79 8.52
C GLN A 61 8.69 3.37 8.61
N PRO A 62 8.61 2.57 7.53
CA PRO A 62 9.13 1.20 7.59
C PRO A 62 10.64 1.17 7.71
N TYR A 63 11.18 0.48 8.72
CA TYR A 63 12.62 0.28 8.84
C TYR A 63 13.15 -0.67 7.75
N PRO A 64 14.32 -0.42 7.14
CA PRO A 64 15.26 0.69 7.37
C PRO A 64 15.02 1.94 6.48
N ASN A 65 13.89 2.03 5.80
CA ASN A 65 13.65 3.03 4.77
C ASN A 65 12.78 4.21 5.24
N GLY A 66 13.44 5.31 5.61
CA GLY A 66 12.78 6.57 6.00
C GLY A 66 12.34 7.47 4.83
N LEU A 67 12.31 6.98 3.58
CA LEU A 67 11.92 7.79 2.42
C LEU A 67 10.40 7.86 2.22
N TYR A 68 9.62 7.19 3.07
CA TYR A 68 8.17 7.12 2.95
C TYR A 68 7.51 6.78 4.28
N TYR A 69 6.20 7.04 4.31
CA TYR A 69 5.28 6.65 5.35
C TYR A 69 4.31 5.61 4.79
N VAL A 70 3.83 4.74 5.65
CA VAL A 70 2.75 3.81 5.36
C VAL A 70 1.65 3.96 6.39
N GLY A 71 0.41 3.77 5.94
CA GLY A 71 -0.72 3.53 6.83
C GLY A 71 -0.88 2.03 7.04
N GLY A 72 -1.02 1.59 8.28
CA GLY A 72 -1.40 0.23 8.59
C GLY A 72 -2.31 0.14 9.80
N SER A 73 -2.75 -1.07 10.12
CA SER A 73 -3.53 -1.38 11.31
C SER A 73 -2.65 -1.91 12.45
N SER A 74 -3.30 -2.22 13.57
CA SER A 74 -2.66 -2.90 14.69
C SER A 74 -2.26 -4.34 14.34
N GLU A 75 -3.06 -5.00 13.51
CA GLU A 75 -2.85 -6.40 13.08
C GLU A 75 -1.94 -6.52 11.86
N CYS A 76 -1.97 -5.54 10.95
CA CYS A 76 -1.12 -5.47 9.77
C CYS A 76 -0.38 -4.12 9.74
N GLN A 77 0.88 -4.11 10.17
CA GLN A 77 1.61 -2.85 10.36
C GLN A 77 1.85 -2.06 9.05
N LEU A 78 1.85 -2.77 7.92
CA LEU A 78 2.11 -2.22 6.60
C LEU A 78 0.87 -2.44 5.74
N GLY A 79 -0.26 -1.84 6.10
CA GLY A 79 -1.50 -1.90 5.31
C GLY A 79 -2.71 -2.37 6.10
N GLU A 80 -3.75 -2.77 5.39
CA GLU A 80 -4.97 -3.33 5.96
C GLU A 80 -5.54 -4.38 5.01
N LEU A 81 -6.17 -5.42 5.54
CA LEU A 81 -6.88 -6.42 4.76
C LEU A 81 -8.36 -6.08 4.69
N ILE A 82 -8.90 -5.94 3.48
CA ILE A 82 -10.33 -5.69 3.27
C ILE A 82 -10.94 -6.73 2.34
N THR A 83 -12.16 -7.16 2.64
CA THR A 83 -12.94 -8.03 1.76
C THR A 83 -13.41 -7.27 0.52
N LEU A 84 -13.23 -7.89 -0.65
CA LEU A 84 -13.76 -7.43 -1.92
C LEU A 84 -15.13 -8.07 -2.20
N PRO A 85 -16.07 -7.35 -2.83
CA PRO A 85 -17.29 -7.94 -3.34
C PRO A 85 -16.99 -9.09 -4.32
N PRO A 86 -17.78 -10.17 -4.34
CA PRO A 86 -17.48 -11.38 -5.13
C PRO A 86 -17.19 -11.11 -6.61
N ASP A 87 -17.95 -10.20 -7.23
CA ASP A 87 -17.89 -9.93 -8.67
C ASP A 87 -17.13 -8.66 -9.04
N LEU A 88 -16.42 -8.03 -8.08
CA LEU A 88 -15.69 -6.79 -8.33
C LEU A 88 -14.44 -7.05 -9.19
N THR A 89 -14.44 -6.64 -10.45
CA THR A 89 -13.28 -6.81 -11.36
C THR A 89 -12.40 -5.57 -11.46
N ALA A 90 -12.94 -4.40 -11.09
CA ALA A 90 -12.21 -3.14 -11.02
C ALA A 90 -12.87 -2.20 -9.99
N GLY A 91 -12.10 -1.24 -9.49
CA GLY A 91 -12.59 -0.23 -8.55
C GLY A 91 -11.60 0.90 -8.35
N GLU A 92 -11.94 1.89 -7.54
CA GLU A 92 -11.04 2.98 -7.18
C GLU A 92 -10.76 2.96 -5.68
N VAL A 93 -9.52 3.24 -5.31
CA VAL A 93 -9.10 3.56 -3.95
C VAL A 93 -8.56 4.98 -3.94
N VAL A 94 -8.94 5.76 -2.93
CA VAL A 94 -8.40 7.10 -2.71
C VAL A 94 -7.80 7.20 -1.32
N PHE A 95 -6.52 7.56 -1.27
CA PHE A 95 -5.82 7.88 -0.04
C PHE A 95 -5.85 9.40 0.17
N HIS A 96 -6.48 9.81 1.26
CA HIS A 96 -6.56 11.21 1.69
C HIS A 96 -5.55 11.42 2.80
N TRP A 97 -4.40 11.99 2.47
CA TRP A 97 -3.39 12.36 3.45
C TRP A 97 -3.53 13.82 3.82
N SER A 98 -3.56 14.09 5.11
CA SER A 98 -3.37 15.44 5.63
C SER A 98 -2.08 15.48 6.43
N VAL A 99 -1.29 16.52 6.18
CA VAL A 99 -0.05 16.77 6.91
C VAL A 99 -0.14 18.17 7.50
N ALA A 100 0.12 18.30 8.80
CA ALA A 100 0.14 19.58 9.47
C ALA A 100 1.45 19.75 10.24
N VAL A 101 2.25 20.74 9.85
CA VAL A 101 3.53 21.07 10.47
C VAL A 101 3.56 22.55 10.80
N GLU A 102 3.67 22.90 12.08
CA GLU A 102 3.67 24.29 12.51
C GLU A 102 4.92 25.06 12.06
N ASN A 103 6.04 24.36 11.79
CA ASN A 103 7.37 24.95 11.65
C ASN A 103 7.94 24.98 10.21
N LEU A 104 7.16 24.62 9.18
CA LEU A 104 7.64 24.53 7.79
C LEU A 104 6.64 25.16 6.84
N PRO A 105 6.87 26.34 6.21
CA PRO A 105 5.95 26.89 5.21
C PRO A 105 5.80 25.94 4.01
N PRO A 106 4.59 25.67 3.47
CA PRO A 106 3.29 26.26 3.83
C PRO A 106 2.62 25.66 5.10
N GLY A 107 3.17 24.60 5.67
CA GLY A 107 2.80 24.09 7.00
C GLY A 107 1.58 23.20 6.99
N ARG A 108 0.86 23.14 5.87
CA ARG A 108 -0.27 22.26 5.65
C ARG A 108 -0.24 21.69 4.25
N PHE A 109 -0.43 20.39 4.18
CA PHE A 109 -0.53 19.65 2.92
C PHE A 109 -1.79 18.80 2.95
N GLN A 110 -2.47 18.76 1.81
CA GLN A 110 -3.61 17.89 1.55
C GLN A 110 -3.30 17.12 0.27
N ILE A 111 -3.34 15.80 0.34
CA ILE A 111 -2.91 14.93 -0.75
C ILE A 111 -4.03 13.94 -1.02
N GLU A 112 -4.56 13.96 -2.22
CA GLU A 112 -5.50 12.96 -2.71
C GLU A 112 -4.74 12.07 -3.71
N HIS A 113 -4.50 10.82 -3.33
CA HIS A 113 -3.88 9.83 -4.22
C HIS A 113 -4.93 8.81 -4.64
N ARG A 114 -5.41 8.96 -5.87
CA ARG A 114 -6.40 8.08 -6.52
C ARG A 114 -5.69 6.97 -7.28
N ILE A 115 -6.15 5.75 -7.07
CA ILE A 115 -5.62 4.56 -7.73
C ILE A 115 -6.79 3.76 -8.29
N GLU A 116 -6.85 3.67 -9.61
CA GLU A 116 -7.74 2.78 -10.32
C GLU A 116 -7.17 1.36 -10.27
N LEU A 117 -7.89 0.44 -9.64
CA LEU A 117 -7.50 -0.95 -9.50
C LEU A 117 -8.23 -1.84 -10.51
N THR A 118 -7.48 -2.76 -11.12
CA THR A 118 -8.03 -3.90 -11.88
C THR A 118 -7.60 -5.20 -11.22
N PHE A 119 -8.54 -6.11 -10.99
CA PHE A 119 -8.31 -7.39 -10.31
C PHE A 119 -8.33 -8.53 -11.33
N GLU A 120 -7.16 -9.11 -11.62
CA GLU A 120 -7.02 -10.20 -12.56
C GLU A 120 -7.16 -11.58 -11.90
N GLU A 121 -7.43 -12.60 -12.70
CA GLU A 121 -7.39 -13.98 -12.23
C GLU A 121 -5.96 -14.41 -11.86
N GLY A 122 -5.84 -15.47 -11.08
CA GLY A 122 -4.55 -16.00 -10.63
C GLY A 122 -4.72 -17.21 -9.71
N GLU A 123 -3.68 -17.53 -8.94
CA GLU A 123 -3.60 -18.80 -8.20
C GLU A 123 -4.37 -18.81 -6.88
N GLY A 124 -4.84 -17.64 -6.41
CA GLY A 124 -5.59 -17.53 -5.17
C GLY A 124 -6.71 -16.49 -5.22
N ARG A 125 -7.05 -15.95 -4.05
CA ARG A 125 -8.13 -14.97 -3.84
C ARG A 125 -7.63 -13.67 -3.21
N THR A 126 -6.33 -13.56 -2.98
CA THR A 126 -5.71 -12.38 -2.37
C THR A 126 -5.13 -11.47 -3.45
N TYR A 127 -5.32 -10.17 -3.29
CA TYR A 127 -4.75 -9.13 -4.13
C TYR A 127 -3.92 -8.22 -3.24
N SER A 128 -2.81 -7.69 -3.72
CA SER A 128 -1.92 -6.88 -2.88
C SER A 128 -1.33 -5.71 -3.62
N MET A 129 -1.43 -4.53 -3.01
CA MET A 129 -0.80 -3.32 -3.50
C MET A 129 0.72 -3.30 -3.28
N ASP A 130 1.30 -4.30 -2.62
CA ASP A 130 2.75 -4.43 -2.49
C ASP A 130 3.39 -4.83 -3.82
N VAL A 131 4.30 -3.98 -4.32
CA VAL A 131 5.08 -4.19 -5.54
C VAL A 131 5.75 -5.56 -5.63
N ALA A 132 6.12 -6.16 -4.50
CA ALA A 132 6.72 -7.49 -4.50
C ALA A 132 5.82 -8.57 -5.13
N ASN A 133 4.51 -8.37 -5.08
CA ASN A 133 3.52 -9.37 -5.48
C ASN A 133 3.12 -9.25 -6.97
N TRP A 134 3.52 -8.16 -7.62
CA TRP A 134 3.29 -7.93 -9.05
C TRP A 134 4.56 -7.47 -9.77
N TRP A 135 5.73 -7.60 -9.14
CA TRP A 135 7.02 -7.17 -9.68
C TRP A 135 7.29 -7.76 -11.06
N ALA A 136 7.01 -9.05 -11.23
CA ALA A 136 7.21 -9.74 -12.51
C ALA A 136 6.42 -9.13 -13.68
N GLN A 137 5.33 -8.40 -13.40
CA GLN A 137 4.53 -7.67 -14.38
C GLN A 137 5.00 -6.22 -14.57
N SER A 138 5.87 -5.73 -13.69
CA SER A 138 6.50 -4.43 -13.85
C SER A 138 7.42 -4.45 -15.05
N GLU A 139 7.43 -3.38 -15.85
CA GLU A 139 8.35 -3.22 -16.97
C GLU A 139 9.84 -3.16 -16.57
N PHE A 140 10.12 -3.08 -15.26
CA PHE A 140 11.46 -3.16 -14.70
C PHE A 140 11.91 -4.58 -14.34
N ALA A 141 11.01 -5.56 -14.33
CA ALA A 141 11.41 -6.94 -14.13
C ALA A 141 12.19 -7.43 -15.35
N GLY A 142 13.43 -7.86 -15.10
CA GLY A 142 14.32 -8.37 -16.12
C GLY A 142 15.45 -9.19 -15.50
N GLU A 143 16.29 -9.81 -16.33
CA GLU A 143 17.37 -10.70 -15.86
C GLU A 143 18.34 -10.02 -14.86
N GLY A 144 18.52 -8.70 -14.97
CA GLY A 144 19.34 -7.91 -14.03
C GLY A 144 18.62 -7.45 -12.76
N HIS A 145 17.28 -7.50 -12.73
CA HIS A 145 16.43 -7.05 -11.61
C HIS A 145 15.28 -8.04 -11.37
N PRO A 146 15.58 -9.30 -10.99
CA PRO A 146 14.57 -10.35 -10.86
C PRO A 146 13.64 -10.15 -9.66
N THR A 147 14.04 -9.33 -8.69
CA THR A 147 13.28 -9.01 -7.47
C THR A 147 13.21 -7.51 -7.27
N PRO A 148 12.16 -6.98 -6.62
CA PRO A 148 12.11 -5.57 -6.27
C PRO A 148 13.28 -5.21 -5.35
N GLU A 149 14.03 -4.16 -5.69
CA GLU A 149 15.02 -3.59 -4.79
C GLU A 149 14.28 -2.90 -3.64
N ILE A 150 14.40 -3.48 -2.44
CA ILE A 150 13.78 -2.97 -1.21
C ILE A 150 14.10 -1.48 -1.08
N GLY A 151 13.05 -0.67 -1.14
CA GLY A 151 13.12 0.77 -0.95
C GLY A 151 13.45 1.63 -2.18
N ARG A 152 13.84 1.04 -3.31
CA ARG A 152 14.03 1.77 -4.58
C ARG A 152 12.83 1.65 -5.51
N ASN A 153 12.23 0.46 -5.57
CA ASN A 153 11.20 0.15 -6.56
C ASN A 153 9.77 0.39 -6.05
N ARG A 154 9.61 0.72 -4.76
CA ARG A 154 8.32 1.09 -4.16
C ARG A 154 7.95 2.57 -4.36
N PHE A 155 8.86 3.43 -4.87
CA PHE A 155 8.68 4.89 -4.85
C PHE A 155 9.05 5.57 -6.16
N SER A 156 8.03 5.99 -6.92
CA SER A 156 8.18 6.95 -8.02
C SER A 156 8.35 8.37 -7.44
N ARG A 157 9.57 8.89 -7.34
CA ARG A 157 9.85 10.22 -6.78
C ARG A 157 8.92 11.27 -7.41
N LEU A 158 8.06 11.89 -6.60
CA LEU A 158 7.15 12.98 -6.97
C LEU A 158 7.93 14.26 -7.37
N LYS A 159 8.55 14.27 -8.55
CA LYS A 159 9.21 15.46 -9.12
C LYS A 159 8.33 16.13 -10.18
N HIS A 160 8.30 17.47 -10.13
CA HIS A 160 7.61 18.35 -11.07
C HIS A 160 8.08 18.18 -12.54
N GLN A 161 9.29 17.65 -12.75
CA GLN A 161 9.78 17.14 -14.03
C GLN A 161 10.26 15.71 -13.77
N GLY A 162 9.44 14.75 -14.19
CA GLY A 162 9.51 13.35 -13.79
C GLY A 162 10.85 12.68 -14.11
N ILE A 163 11.28 11.82 -13.19
CA ILE A 163 12.18 10.71 -13.50
C ILE A 163 11.46 9.43 -13.08
N SER A 164 10.44 9.04 -13.84
CA SER A 164 9.86 7.70 -13.80
C SER A 164 9.14 7.48 -15.14
N PRO A 165 9.74 6.76 -16.10
CA PRO A 165 9.12 6.49 -17.40
C PRO A 165 7.89 5.56 -17.34
N THR A 166 7.52 5.06 -16.16
CA THR A 166 6.75 3.80 -15.99
C THR A 166 5.51 3.95 -15.10
N ARG A 167 5.28 5.13 -14.54
CA ARG A 167 4.09 5.47 -13.76
C ARG A 167 3.50 6.73 -14.37
N ARG A 168 2.33 6.62 -15.00
CA ARG A 168 1.57 7.79 -15.49
C ARG A 168 0.88 8.47 -14.31
N ALA A 169 1.67 9.01 -13.40
CA ALA A 169 1.16 9.79 -12.30
C ALA A 169 0.88 11.21 -12.79
N HIS A 170 -0.40 11.54 -12.97
CA HIS A 170 -0.79 12.92 -13.18
C HIS A 170 -0.79 13.60 -11.82
N VAL A 171 0.25 14.41 -11.57
CA VAL A 171 0.35 15.21 -10.35
C VAL A 171 -0.11 16.62 -10.66
N HIS A 172 -1.22 17.02 -10.06
CA HIS A 172 -1.64 18.41 -10.10
C HIS A 172 -1.40 19.05 -8.73
N GLU A 173 -0.61 20.11 -8.73
CA GLU A 173 -0.29 20.88 -7.54
C GLU A 173 -1.01 22.22 -7.57
N SER A 174 -1.59 22.63 -6.43
CA SER A 174 -2.01 24.01 -6.24
C SER A 174 -1.75 24.47 -4.82
N ILE A 175 -1.51 25.77 -4.65
CA ILE A 175 -1.37 26.40 -3.34
C ILE A 175 -2.55 27.36 -3.17
N ARG A 176 -3.32 27.17 -2.10
CA ARG A 176 -4.48 28.01 -1.77
C ARG A 176 -4.48 28.26 -0.27
N GLU A 177 -4.59 29.53 0.12
CA GLU A 177 -4.75 29.93 1.54
C GLU A 177 -3.67 29.37 2.47
N GLY A 178 -2.42 29.25 1.99
CA GLY A 178 -1.32 28.70 2.79
C GLY A 178 -1.38 27.19 2.98
N CYS A 179 -2.18 26.47 2.18
CA CYS A 179 -2.19 25.00 2.11
C CYS A 179 -1.75 24.55 0.72
N ARG A 180 -0.89 23.52 0.66
CA ARG A 180 -0.48 22.86 -0.58
C ARG A 180 -1.37 21.65 -0.84
N PHE A 181 -1.97 21.61 -2.01
CA PHE A 181 -2.84 20.53 -2.46
C PHE A 181 -2.12 19.73 -3.55
N LEU A 182 -2.07 18.41 -3.39
CA LEU A 182 -1.50 17.48 -4.35
C LEU A 182 -2.57 16.46 -4.75
N ASP A 183 -2.91 16.42 -6.03
CA ASP A 183 -3.76 15.40 -6.64
C ASP A 183 -2.86 14.45 -7.43
N ILE A 184 -2.88 13.16 -7.10
CA ILE A 184 -2.08 12.11 -7.71
C ILE A 184 -3.04 11.07 -8.27
N GLN A 185 -2.96 10.78 -9.56
CA GLN A 185 -3.79 9.76 -10.22
C GLN A 185 -2.92 8.64 -10.77
N GLU A 186 -3.30 7.38 -10.52
CA GLU A 186 -2.59 6.18 -10.93
C GLU A 186 -3.58 5.07 -11.32
N SER A 187 -3.13 4.11 -12.12
CA SER A 187 -3.83 2.86 -12.36
C SER A 187 -2.90 1.68 -12.06
N LEU A 188 -3.43 0.61 -11.46
CA LEU A 188 -2.69 -0.57 -11.05
C LEU A 188 -3.50 -1.85 -11.31
N THR A 189 -2.87 -2.81 -11.97
CA THR A 189 -3.43 -4.15 -12.17
C THR A 189 -2.83 -5.10 -11.15
N LEU A 190 -3.68 -5.89 -10.48
CA LEU A 190 -3.31 -6.80 -9.42
C LEU A 190 -3.69 -8.24 -9.80
N PRO A 191 -2.73 -9.16 -9.97
CA PRO A 191 -3.03 -10.57 -10.12
C PRO A 191 -3.50 -11.16 -8.79
N ALA A 192 -4.37 -12.17 -8.86
CA ALA A 192 -4.73 -12.93 -7.68
C ALA A 192 -3.57 -13.86 -7.26
N ILE A 193 -3.17 -13.77 -6.00
CA ILE A 193 -2.13 -14.56 -5.37
C ILE A 193 -2.72 -15.36 -4.21
N THR A 194 -2.00 -16.38 -3.75
CA THR A 194 -2.36 -17.01 -2.48
C THR A 194 -2.05 -16.07 -1.33
N LEU A 195 -2.73 -16.26 -0.21
CA LEU A 195 -2.54 -15.43 0.96
C LEU A 195 -1.11 -15.58 1.53
N ASN A 196 -0.54 -16.79 1.44
CA ASN A 196 0.85 -17.06 1.82
C ASN A 196 1.88 -16.29 0.98
N ASP A 197 1.56 -16.02 -0.30
CA ASP A 197 2.45 -15.27 -1.20
C ASP A 197 2.40 -13.75 -0.95
N CYS A 198 1.55 -13.29 -0.02
CA CYS A 198 1.49 -11.88 0.32
C CYS A 198 2.70 -11.47 1.19
N TRP A 199 3.78 -11.06 0.51
CA TRP A 199 5.10 -10.81 1.10
C TRP A 199 5.08 -9.94 2.36
N THR A 200 4.34 -8.84 2.32
CA THR A 200 4.29 -7.88 3.42
C THR A 200 3.56 -8.44 4.65
N ILE A 201 2.50 -9.24 4.48
CA ILE A 201 1.81 -9.90 5.59
C ILE A 201 2.76 -10.88 6.29
N HIS A 202 3.43 -11.73 5.51
CA HIS A 202 4.36 -12.73 6.04
C HIS A 202 5.57 -12.09 6.74
N THR A 203 6.11 -11.01 6.18
CA THR A 203 7.38 -10.41 6.67
C THR A 203 7.16 -9.40 7.80
N TYR A 204 6.06 -8.65 7.79
CA TYR A 204 5.88 -7.47 8.65
C TYR A 204 4.53 -7.42 9.39
N GLY A 205 3.67 -8.42 9.22
CA GLY A 205 2.37 -8.49 9.90
C GLY A 205 2.45 -8.90 11.38
N GLY A 206 3.61 -9.34 11.88
CA GLY A 206 3.77 -9.80 13.27
C GLY A 206 2.98 -11.09 13.59
N GLU A 207 2.95 -11.49 14.86
CA GLU A 207 2.18 -12.68 15.31
C GLU A 207 0.67 -12.51 15.08
N SER A 208 0.15 -11.28 15.15
CA SER A 208 -1.25 -10.94 14.88
C SER A 208 -1.67 -11.21 13.45
N ALA A 209 -0.79 -10.96 12.47
CA ALA A 209 -1.10 -11.31 11.09
C ALA A 209 -1.24 -12.82 10.92
N HIS A 210 -0.50 -13.66 11.65
CA HIS A 210 -0.72 -15.11 11.60
C HIS A 210 -2.11 -15.50 12.11
N SER A 211 -2.60 -14.85 13.17
CA SER A 211 -3.97 -15.03 13.65
C SER A 211 -5.01 -14.49 12.66
N CYS A 212 -4.74 -13.37 11.99
CA CYS A 212 -5.59 -12.83 10.93
C CYS A 212 -5.61 -13.78 9.72
N LEU A 213 -4.46 -14.36 9.36
CA LEU A 213 -4.32 -15.43 8.36
C LEU A 213 -5.14 -16.67 8.75
N GLU A 214 -5.14 -17.07 10.02
CA GLU A 214 -5.97 -18.19 10.52
C GLU A 214 -7.48 -17.87 10.54
N ALA A 215 -7.86 -16.63 10.81
CA ALA A 215 -9.25 -16.19 10.75
C ALA A 215 -9.78 -16.14 9.30
N LEU A 216 -8.89 -15.87 8.34
CA LEU A 216 -9.19 -15.81 6.90
C LEU A 216 -9.05 -17.15 6.17
N ARG A 217 -8.38 -18.15 6.75
CA ARG A 217 -8.42 -19.58 6.36
C ARG A 217 -9.72 -20.22 6.76
#